data_AF-A0A497G7Z4-F1
#
_entry.id   AF-A0A497G7Z4-F1
#
_cell.length_a   1.000
_cell.length_b   1.000
_cell.length_c   1.000
_cell.angle_alpha   90.00
_cell.angle_beta   90.00
_cell.angle_gamma   90.00
#
_symmetry.space_group_name_H-M   'P 1'
#
loop_
_entity.id
_entity.type
_entity.pdbx_description
1 polymer ?
#
loop_
_entity_poly.entity_id
_entity_poly.type
_entity_poly.pdbx_seq_one_letter_code
_entity_poly.pdbx_strand_id
1 'polypeptide(L)'
;MRITQKNVLEKLLELHEKKKRPIHIGDLKKAFNVVEKRDVVKFRGWRKTDQIEHALRRLFKKGKLSRSEKQVRLENYPSSPYASVKSRTVNVYFYAPAELAGKTISFHANGKEISARFISHAERKKDKPKKEMVLEVLRSSDRAMTANEILEEINRRYGAYRIETKRDFYNATSSITRAVLKPLRKNGLRGLKVDGKWVWYFTEEQLEKYREHYIRSSELLRTARDLVKSEKCVPLSRVLSEIAATPDEAKYHLKRVAKYIPADIRVESENGRVEVHVSVPELKRDSFIDWLGYVVPRSQSGFGYESFLVDLESDWVDALKRAVRKSLARINIKTVIGSFYEKLVARLFEIICSRTDNPALSKFSIPFVFRDEKVTNVWIVTENGRKLEFDVLIRGTFYPFDIMAGGRQSLDIIIPVECKYRMVKPEDVTAFDDRIRAAFGEAKNILPLMIGLGWNNEALHIAKRLGIMTLYFSAIDRLISEMTGRKYRHEQEWKRVEEMLNRGEITLKELREKLKKGEWVFEFEDMLENAS
;
A
#
# COMPACT_ATOMS: atom_id res chain seq x y z
N MET A 1 -31.12 3.10 -28.38
CA MET A 1 -29.68 3.44 -28.34
C MET A 1 -29.17 3.43 -26.89
N ARG A 2 -28.15 2.63 -26.59
CA ARG A 2 -27.53 2.55 -25.25
C ARG A 2 -26.57 3.74 -25.08
N ILE A 3 -26.75 4.58 -24.06
CA ILE A 3 -25.87 5.72 -23.82
C ILE A 3 -24.57 5.22 -23.18
N THR A 4 -23.44 5.46 -23.83
CA THR A 4 -22.10 5.02 -23.40
C THR A 4 -21.12 6.19 -23.43
N GLN A 5 -19.94 6.02 -22.85
CA GLN A 5 -18.90 7.07 -22.94
C GLN A 5 -18.47 7.33 -24.39
N LYS A 6 -18.38 6.28 -25.23
CA LYS A 6 -17.93 6.38 -26.61
C LYS A 6 -18.89 7.24 -27.45
N ASN A 7 -20.18 6.89 -27.45
CA ASN A 7 -21.14 7.65 -28.25
C ASN A 7 -21.43 9.06 -27.72
N VAL A 8 -21.32 9.29 -26.40
CA VAL A 8 -21.42 10.65 -25.84
C VAL A 8 -20.24 11.50 -26.28
N LEU A 9 -19.03 10.95 -26.34
CA LEU A 9 -17.85 11.66 -26.84
C LEU A 9 -18.00 11.99 -28.33
N GLU A 10 -18.32 11.00 -29.17
CA GLU A 10 -18.52 11.18 -30.62
C GLU A 10 -19.57 12.27 -30.89
N LYS A 11 -20.73 12.19 -30.22
CA LYS A 11 -21.80 13.17 -30.40
C LYS A 11 -21.43 14.56 -29.89
N LEU A 12 -20.62 14.65 -28.81
CA LEU A 12 -20.14 15.94 -28.32
C LEU A 12 -19.22 16.60 -29.33
N LEU A 13 -18.29 15.86 -29.93
CA LEU A 13 -17.36 16.38 -30.94
C LEU A 13 -18.11 16.83 -32.20
N GLU A 14 -19.04 16.00 -32.69
CA GLU A 14 -19.91 16.35 -33.83
C GLU A 14 -20.69 17.66 -33.57
N LEU A 15 -21.30 17.79 -32.39
CA LEU A 15 -22.04 19.00 -32.04
C LEU A 15 -21.12 20.21 -31.86
N HIS A 16 -19.93 20.02 -31.31
CA HIS A 16 -18.94 21.08 -31.11
C HIS A 16 -18.50 21.67 -32.46
N GLU A 17 -18.20 20.81 -33.44
CA GLU A 17 -17.86 21.22 -34.81
C GLU A 17 -19.04 21.92 -35.48
N LYS A 18 -20.24 21.32 -35.41
CA LYS A 18 -21.44 21.87 -36.06
C LYS A 18 -21.85 23.22 -35.49
N LYS A 19 -21.78 23.39 -34.17
CA LYS A 19 -22.22 24.63 -33.49
C LYS A 19 -21.10 25.65 -33.32
N LYS A 20 -19.85 25.28 -33.63
CA LYS A 20 -18.64 26.10 -33.43
C LYS A 20 -18.56 26.73 -32.03
N ARG A 21 -19.03 26.00 -31.01
CA ARG A 21 -18.99 26.42 -29.60
C ARG A 21 -18.90 25.24 -28.64
N PRO A 22 -18.42 25.46 -27.41
CA PRO A 22 -18.52 24.49 -26.33
C PRO A 22 -19.94 23.98 -26.10
N ILE A 23 -20.05 22.71 -25.74
CA ILE A 23 -21.29 21.95 -25.65
C ILE A 23 -21.72 21.81 -24.20
N HIS A 24 -22.99 22.10 -23.92
CA HIS A 24 -23.57 21.86 -22.60
C HIS A 24 -24.53 20.67 -22.64
N ILE A 25 -24.93 20.17 -21.47
CA ILE A 25 -25.72 18.92 -21.38
C ILE A 25 -27.05 18.97 -22.15
N GLY A 26 -27.67 20.16 -22.29
CA GLY A 26 -28.90 20.36 -23.05
C GLY A 26 -28.74 20.05 -24.55
N ASP A 27 -27.60 20.39 -25.14
CA ASP A 27 -27.31 20.09 -26.55
C ASP A 27 -27.29 18.57 -26.81
N LEU A 28 -26.67 17.82 -25.90
CA LEU A 28 -26.57 16.36 -26.00
C LEU A 28 -27.92 15.68 -25.74
N LYS A 29 -28.71 16.18 -24.77
CA LYS A 29 -30.07 15.66 -24.54
C LYS A 29 -30.94 15.77 -25.80
N LYS A 30 -30.92 16.93 -26.47
CA LYS A 30 -31.61 17.14 -27.75
C LYS A 30 -31.11 16.18 -28.83
N ALA A 31 -29.80 16.02 -28.93
CA ALA A 31 -29.18 15.13 -29.92
C ALA A 31 -29.45 13.63 -29.69
N PHE A 32 -29.61 13.20 -28.43
CA PHE A 32 -30.00 11.83 -28.07
C PHE A 32 -31.51 11.62 -27.96
N ASN A 33 -32.32 12.62 -28.35
CA ASN A 33 -33.77 12.63 -28.26
C ASN A 33 -34.28 12.25 -26.85
N VAL A 34 -33.64 12.78 -25.81
CA VAL A 34 -34.03 12.57 -24.42
C VAL A 34 -35.09 13.63 -24.06
N VAL A 35 -36.36 13.20 -24.08
CA VAL A 35 -37.53 14.04 -23.80
C VAL A 35 -37.49 14.59 -22.37
N GLU A 36 -37.86 15.87 -22.20
CA GLU A 36 -37.91 16.53 -20.91
C GLU A 36 -39.03 16.00 -20.01
N LYS A 37 -38.85 16.24 -18.70
CA LYS A 37 -39.62 15.69 -17.58
C LYS A 37 -41.12 16.00 -17.59
N ARG A 38 -41.62 16.88 -18.46
CA ARG A 38 -43.04 17.29 -18.47
C ARG A 38 -43.98 16.28 -19.15
N ASP A 39 -43.48 15.48 -20.11
CA ASP A 39 -44.38 14.65 -20.95
C ASP A 39 -44.15 13.13 -20.83
N VAL A 40 -43.25 12.67 -19.96
CA VAL A 40 -42.92 11.23 -19.87
C VAL A 40 -43.46 10.63 -18.59
N VAL A 41 -44.54 9.86 -18.74
CA VAL A 41 -45.08 8.95 -17.72
C VAL A 41 -43.93 8.14 -17.12
N LYS A 42 -43.89 8.18 -15.77
CA LYS A 42 -42.85 7.67 -14.88
C LYS A 42 -42.20 6.36 -15.39
N PHE A 43 -40.86 6.39 -15.53
CA PHE A 43 -39.87 5.33 -15.19
C PHE A 43 -38.73 5.08 -16.19
N ARG A 44 -38.86 5.34 -17.51
CA ARG A 44 -37.82 4.91 -18.48
C ARG A 44 -36.80 5.99 -18.92
N GLY A 45 -37.15 7.27 -18.90
CA GLY A 45 -36.29 8.37 -19.39
C GLY A 45 -35.22 8.87 -18.42
N TRP A 46 -35.46 8.73 -17.10
CA TRP A 46 -34.61 9.33 -16.06
C TRP A 46 -33.20 8.74 -16.04
N ARG A 47 -33.08 7.40 -16.16
CA ARG A 47 -31.78 6.70 -16.24
C ARG A 47 -30.91 7.18 -17.40
N LYS A 48 -31.48 7.65 -18.51
CA LYS A 48 -30.74 8.10 -19.70
C LYS A 48 -30.10 9.47 -19.50
N THR A 49 -30.76 10.39 -18.80
CA THR A 49 -30.18 11.71 -18.48
C THR A 49 -28.96 11.57 -17.58
N ASP A 50 -29.08 10.78 -16.52
CA ASP A 50 -27.97 10.53 -15.58
C ASP A 50 -26.81 9.80 -16.26
N GLN A 51 -27.10 8.93 -17.26
CA GLN A 51 -26.08 8.27 -18.07
C GLN A 51 -25.25 9.26 -18.90
N ILE A 52 -25.87 10.30 -19.50
CA ILE A 52 -25.13 11.34 -20.24
C ILE A 52 -24.24 12.13 -19.28
N GLU A 53 -24.78 12.56 -18.14
CA GLU A 53 -24.01 13.34 -17.17
C GLU A 53 -22.84 12.53 -16.58
N HIS A 54 -23.08 11.27 -16.23
CA HIS A 54 -22.05 10.36 -15.74
C HIS A 54 -20.98 10.08 -16.79
N ALA A 55 -21.37 9.91 -18.05
CA ALA A 55 -20.45 9.74 -19.17
C ALA A 55 -19.54 10.97 -19.34
N LEU A 56 -20.11 12.19 -19.36
CA LEU A 56 -19.34 13.44 -19.44
C LEU A 56 -18.35 13.59 -18.27
N ARG A 57 -18.79 13.31 -17.04
CA ARG A 57 -17.92 13.33 -15.85
C ARG A 57 -16.77 12.32 -15.97
N ARG A 58 -17.02 11.11 -16.48
CA ARG A 58 -15.97 10.08 -16.68
C ARG A 58 -15.02 10.45 -17.81
N LEU A 59 -15.52 10.98 -18.92
CA LEU A 59 -14.70 11.42 -20.05
C LEU A 59 -13.77 12.58 -19.65
N PHE A 60 -14.28 13.54 -18.89
CA PHE A 60 -13.47 14.60 -18.29
C PHE A 60 -12.39 14.03 -17.37
N LYS A 61 -12.74 13.11 -16.46
CA LYS A 61 -11.77 12.45 -15.57
C LYS A 61 -10.67 11.70 -16.32
N LYS A 62 -11.00 11.08 -17.46
CA LYS A 62 -10.04 10.37 -18.33
C LYS A 62 -9.24 11.31 -19.23
N GLY A 63 -9.37 12.63 -19.08
CA GLY A 63 -8.67 13.62 -19.91
C GLY A 63 -9.14 13.68 -21.36
N LYS A 64 -10.29 13.06 -21.70
CA LYS A 64 -10.84 13.06 -23.06
C LYS A 64 -11.63 14.31 -23.40
N LEU A 65 -11.97 15.11 -22.39
CA LEU A 65 -12.67 16.39 -22.54
C LEU A 65 -11.99 17.45 -21.66
N SER A 66 -12.11 18.70 -22.07
CA SER A 66 -11.90 19.86 -21.21
C SER A 66 -13.25 20.39 -20.71
N ARG A 67 -13.25 21.13 -19.61
CA ARG A 67 -14.48 21.64 -19.00
C ARG A 67 -14.32 23.05 -18.44
N SER A 68 -15.37 23.85 -18.51
CA SER A 68 -15.50 25.11 -17.78
C SER A 68 -16.83 25.17 -17.02
N GLU A 69 -16.89 25.97 -15.96
CA GLU A 69 -18.10 26.23 -15.17
C GLU A 69 -18.40 27.73 -15.18
N LYS A 70 -19.62 28.11 -15.59
CA LYS A 70 -20.05 29.50 -15.63
C LYS A 70 -21.47 29.65 -15.11
N GLN A 71 -21.72 30.74 -14.39
CA GLN A 71 -23.08 31.14 -14.03
C GLN A 71 -23.77 31.75 -15.23
N VAL A 72 -24.89 31.18 -15.64
CA VAL A 72 -25.70 31.66 -16.76
C VAL A 72 -27.14 31.86 -16.28
N ARG A 73 -27.79 32.93 -16.75
CA ARG A 73 -29.24 33.09 -16.57
C ARG A 73 -29.94 32.15 -17.53
N LEU A 74 -30.84 31.33 -17.01
CA LEU A 74 -31.39 30.25 -17.81
C LEU A 74 -32.90 30.32 -17.88
N GLU A 75 -33.37 30.73 -19.06
CA GLU A 75 -34.71 30.43 -19.55
C GLU A 75 -34.77 29.04 -20.21
N ASN A 76 -33.63 28.51 -20.70
CA ASN A 76 -33.56 27.27 -21.50
C ASN A 76 -32.48 26.26 -21.03
N TYR A 77 -32.29 26.09 -19.72
CA TYR A 77 -31.44 25.01 -19.20
C TYR A 77 -32.18 24.30 -18.08
N PRO A 78 -32.14 22.96 -18.05
CA PRO A 78 -33.00 22.19 -17.17
C PRO A 78 -32.52 22.33 -15.73
N SER A 79 -33.06 23.30 -14.99
CA SER A 79 -33.04 23.28 -13.54
C SER A 79 -33.97 22.16 -13.05
N SER A 80 -33.58 21.47 -11.98
CA SER A 80 -34.39 20.45 -11.30
C SER A 80 -35.84 20.94 -11.10
N PRO A 81 -36.88 20.07 -11.18
CA PRO A 81 -38.28 20.47 -10.90
C PRO A 81 -38.52 20.95 -9.46
N TYR A 82 -37.52 20.84 -8.58
CA TYR A 82 -37.55 21.37 -7.22
C TYR A 82 -36.83 22.73 -7.08
N ALA A 83 -36.22 23.25 -8.16
CA ALA A 83 -35.65 24.60 -8.15
C ALA A 83 -36.79 25.61 -8.28
N SER A 84 -37.02 26.38 -7.23
CA SER A 84 -37.95 27.50 -7.28
C SER A 84 -37.50 28.48 -8.36
N VAL A 85 -38.38 28.79 -9.31
CA VAL A 85 -38.16 29.67 -10.49
C VAL A 85 -37.74 31.11 -10.09
N LYS A 86 -37.71 31.41 -8.80
CA LYS A 86 -37.46 32.76 -8.26
C LYS A 86 -35.98 33.14 -8.09
N SER A 87 -34.98 32.35 -8.52
CA SER A 87 -33.57 32.80 -8.56
C SER A 87 -32.91 32.51 -9.91
N ARG A 88 -32.49 33.59 -10.60
CA ARG A 88 -32.29 33.70 -12.06
C ARG A 88 -30.91 33.31 -12.61
N THR A 89 -30.07 32.54 -11.90
CA THR A 89 -28.71 32.19 -12.39
C THR A 89 -28.29 30.83 -11.87
N VAL A 90 -27.84 29.92 -12.74
CA VAL A 90 -27.33 28.60 -12.32
C VAL A 90 -25.97 28.31 -12.94
N ASN A 91 -25.17 27.48 -12.25
CA ASN A 91 -23.89 27.03 -12.74
C ASN A 91 -24.07 26.01 -13.87
N VAL A 92 -23.53 26.32 -15.04
CA VAL A 92 -23.55 25.48 -16.23
C VAL A 92 -22.15 24.95 -16.49
N TYR A 93 -22.06 23.64 -16.75
CA TYR A 93 -20.84 23.04 -17.26
C TYR A 93 -20.85 23.05 -18.78
N PHE A 94 -19.83 23.69 -19.35
CA PHE A 94 -19.51 23.62 -20.77
C PHE A 94 -18.38 22.62 -20.97
N TYR A 95 -18.54 21.74 -21.94
CA TYR A 95 -17.56 20.72 -22.30
C TYR A 95 -17.06 20.99 -23.72
N ALA A 96 -15.77 20.75 -23.92
CA ALA A 96 -15.09 20.96 -25.19
C ALA A 96 -14.03 19.85 -25.39
N PRO A 97 -13.50 19.68 -26.62
CA PRO A 97 -12.34 18.85 -26.87
C PRO A 97 -11.21 19.07 -25.85
N ALA A 98 -10.43 18.03 -25.57
CA ALA A 98 -9.34 18.07 -24.59
C ALA A 98 -8.28 19.13 -24.92
N GLU A 99 -8.01 19.36 -26.20
CA GLU A 99 -7.05 20.34 -26.75
C GLU A 99 -7.37 21.80 -26.41
N LEU A 100 -8.59 22.04 -25.93
CA LEU A 100 -9.05 23.35 -25.48
C LEU A 100 -8.81 23.59 -23.99
N ALA A 101 -8.31 22.58 -23.25
CA ALA A 101 -7.83 22.79 -21.89
C ALA A 101 -6.70 23.84 -21.86
N GLY A 102 -6.71 24.66 -20.82
CA GLY A 102 -5.80 25.80 -20.64
C GLY A 102 -6.22 27.06 -21.39
N LYS A 103 -7.07 26.97 -22.42
CA LYS A 103 -7.47 28.10 -23.28
C LYS A 103 -8.72 28.81 -22.76
N THR A 104 -8.79 30.12 -22.99
CA THR A 104 -10.01 30.92 -22.81
C THR A 104 -10.73 31.04 -24.13
N ILE A 105 -12.01 30.66 -24.15
CA ILE A 105 -12.82 30.69 -25.36
C ILE A 105 -14.00 31.63 -25.12
N SER A 106 -14.18 32.57 -26.04
CA SER A 106 -15.38 33.41 -26.12
C SER A 106 -16.38 32.79 -27.10
N PHE A 107 -17.61 32.60 -26.65
CA PHE A 107 -18.66 31.98 -27.45
C PHE A 107 -20.04 32.50 -27.05
N HIS A 108 -20.99 32.41 -27.96
CA HIS A 108 -22.39 32.79 -27.69
C HIS A 108 -23.20 31.57 -27.25
N ALA A 109 -23.90 31.69 -26.12
CA ALA A 109 -24.87 30.70 -25.68
C ALA A 109 -26.11 31.40 -25.11
N ASN A 110 -27.29 31.00 -25.58
CA ASN A 110 -28.58 31.57 -25.19
C ASN A 110 -28.64 33.12 -25.28
N GLY A 111 -28.15 33.67 -26.39
CA GLY A 111 -28.20 35.11 -26.66
C GLY A 111 -27.19 35.95 -25.85
N LYS A 112 -26.27 35.34 -25.10
CA LYS A 112 -25.23 36.04 -24.34
C LYS A 112 -23.84 35.58 -24.75
N GLU A 113 -22.91 36.52 -24.84
CA GLU A 113 -21.48 36.23 -24.98
C GLU A 113 -20.91 35.74 -23.63
N ILE A 114 -20.21 34.61 -23.68
CA ILE A 114 -19.57 33.97 -22.53
C ILE A 114 -18.10 33.79 -22.87
N SER A 115 -17.22 34.36 -22.05
CA SER A 115 -15.78 34.06 -22.09
C SER A 115 -15.39 33.17 -20.91
N ALA A 116 -14.88 31.98 -21.21
CA ALA A 116 -14.60 30.96 -20.19
C ALA A 116 -13.28 30.22 -20.44
N ARG A 117 -12.47 30.08 -19.38
CA ARG A 117 -11.27 29.25 -19.40
C ARG A 117 -11.65 27.79 -19.19
N PHE A 118 -11.21 26.92 -20.09
CA PHE A 118 -11.40 25.49 -19.99
C PHE A 118 -10.21 24.86 -19.28
N ILE A 119 -10.49 23.90 -18.40
CA ILE A 119 -9.46 23.21 -17.62
C ILE A 119 -9.41 21.73 -17.99
N SER A 120 -8.27 21.09 -17.73
CA SER A 120 -8.14 19.63 -17.71
C SER A 120 -8.54 19.05 -16.34
N HIS A 121 -8.66 17.72 -16.23
CA HIS A 121 -8.91 17.12 -14.91
C HIS A 121 -7.75 17.32 -13.95
N ALA A 122 -6.50 17.26 -14.43
CA ALA A 122 -5.30 17.43 -13.61
C ALA A 122 -5.20 18.84 -13.02
N GLU A 123 -5.70 19.84 -13.73
CA GLU A 123 -5.77 21.24 -13.28
C GLU A 123 -6.90 21.51 -12.28
N ARG A 124 -7.77 20.52 -12.04
CA ARG A 124 -8.90 20.66 -11.11
C ARG A 124 -8.38 20.70 -9.67
N LYS A 125 -8.13 21.90 -9.14
CA LYS A 125 -8.03 22.12 -7.70
C LYS A 125 -9.41 21.89 -7.08
N LYS A 126 -9.51 20.94 -6.15
CA LYS A 126 -10.70 20.79 -5.32
C LYS A 126 -10.62 21.90 -4.27
N ASP A 127 -11.28 23.02 -4.52
CA ASP A 127 -11.28 24.13 -3.57
C ASP A 127 -11.84 23.64 -2.24
N LYS A 128 -11.06 23.80 -1.16
CA LYS A 128 -11.53 23.50 0.19
C LYS A 128 -12.73 24.41 0.49
N PRO A 129 -13.83 23.88 1.05
CA PRO A 129 -14.94 24.70 1.48
C PRO A 129 -14.49 25.83 2.41
N LYS A 130 -15.08 27.02 2.26
CA LYS A 130 -14.76 28.21 3.07
C LYS A 130 -14.76 27.94 4.58
N LYS A 131 -15.72 27.13 5.04
CA LYS A 131 -15.82 26.70 6.44
C LYS A 131 -14.59 25.89 6.88
N GLU A 132 -14.11 24.96 6.06
CA GLU A 132 -12.94 24.14 6.38
C GLU A 132 -11.66 24.98 6.44
N MET A 133 -11.47 25.91 5.49
CA MET A 133 -10.30 26.79 5.47
C MET A 133 -10.22 27.68 6.73
N VAL A 134 -11.34 28.31 7.11
CA VAL A 134 -11.44 29.15 8.32
C VAL A 134 -11.16 28.32 9.58
N LEU A 135 -11.72 27.12 9.66
CA LEU A 135 -11.53 26.23 10.78
C LEU A 135 -10.06 25.78 10.92
N GLU A 136 -9.39 25.45 9.82
CA GLU A 136 -7.99 25.03 9.83
C GLU A 136 -7.05 26.16 10.25
N VAL A 137 -7.30 27.39 9.79
CA VAL A 137 -6.57 28.59 10.23
C VAL A 137 -6.72 28.80 11.74
N LEU A 138 -7.97 28.85 12.22
CA LEU A 138 -8.26 29.09 13.65
C LEU A 138 -7.75 27.98 14.57
N ARG A 139 -7.64 26.73 14.11
CA ARG A 139 -7.13 25.60 14.91
C ARG A 139 -5.61 25.53 14.99
N SER A 140 -4.94 26.05 13.97
CA SER A 140 -3.48 26.16 13.96
C SER A 140 -2.97 27.45 14.61
N SER A 141 -3.88 28.31 15.06
CA SER A 141 -3.54 29.55 15.73
C SER A 141 -3.45 29.30 17.23
N ASP A 142 -2.33 29.71 17.82
CA ASP A 142 -2.08 29.78 19.26
C ASP A 142 -2.78 30.98 19.92
N ARG A 143 -3.21 31.96 19.12
CA ARG A 143 -3.85 33.20 19.57
C ARG A 143 -5.24 33.41 18.96
N ALA A 144 -6.04 34.25 19.62
CA ALA A 144 -7.28 34.73 19.04
C ALA A 144 -7.00 35.61 17.81
N MET A 145 -7.80 35.46 16.75
CA MET A 145 -7.57 36.15 15.47
C MET A 145 -8.76 37.02 15.08
N THR A 146 -8.49 38.18 14.50
CA THR A 146 -9.51 38.99 13.83
C THR A 146 -9.93 38.36 12.50
N ALA A 147 -11.11 38.74 11.99
CA ALA A 147 -11.57 38.27 10.68
C ALA A 147 -10.63 38.65 9.53
N ASN A 148 -9.86 39.73 9.68
CA ASN A 148 -8.86 40.16 8.72
C ASN A 148 -7.64 39.24 8.74
N GLU A 149 -7.09 38.95 9.92
CA GLU A 149 -5.95 38.03 10.06
C GLU A 149 -6.32 36.61 9.56
N ILE A 150 -7.55 36.16 9.80
CA ILE A 150 -8.05 34.88 9.27
C ILE A 150 -8.08 34.91 7.73
N LEU A 151 -8.55 36.01 7.13
CA LEU A 151 -8.62 36.17 5.67
C LEU A 151 -7.23 36.20 5.04
N GLU A 152 -6.31 36.94 5.65
CA GLU A 152 -4.90 37.01 5.23
C GLU A 152 -4.25 35.63 5.28
N GLU A 153 -4.44 34.89 6.36
CA GLU A 153 -3.86 33.56 6.53
C GLU A 153 -4.48 32.52 5.57
N ILE A 154 -5.79 32.62 5.29
CA ILE A 154 -6.44 31.80 4.25
C ILE A 154 -5.85 32.12 2.87
N ASN A 155 -5.64 33.39 2.55
CA ASN A 155 -5.03 33.78 1.27
C ASN A 155 -3.57 33.36 1.17
N ARG A 156 -2.81 33.47 2.25
CA ARG A 156 -1.42 32.99 2.32
C ARG A 156 -1.33 31.48 2.08
N ARG A 157 -2.22 30.69 2.70
CA ARG A 157 -2.20 29.21 2.60
C ARG A 157 -2.81 28.68 1.30
N TYR A 158 -3.84 29.34 0.77
CA TYR A 158 -4.69 28.76 -0.28
C TYR A 158 -4.87 29.64 -1.52
N GLY A 159 -4.50 30.93 -1.48
CA GLY A 159 -4.80 31.88 -2.56
C GLY A 159 -6.30 31.98 -2.86
N ALA A 160 -7.16 31.79 -1.86
CA ALA A 160 -8.58 31.54 -2.06
C ALA A 160 -9.41 32.78 -2.45
N TYR A 161 -8.90 33.99 -2.17
CA TYR A 161 -9.56 35.25 -2.52
C TYR A 161 -8.63 36.12 -3.37
N ARG A 162 -9.17 36.63 -4.48
CA ARG A 162 -8.51 37.66 -5.29
C ARG A 162 -8.90 39.02 -4.72
N ILE A 163 -7.98 39.66 -4.01
CA ILE A 163 -8.20 40.95 -3.33
C ILE A 163 -7.38 42.00 -4.06
N GLU A 164 -8.05 42.81 -4.88
CA GLU A 164 -7.40 43.88 -5.67
C GLU A 164 -7.79 45.27 -5.16
N THR A 165 -8.93 45.38 -4.47
CA THR A 165 -9.43 46.65 -3.92
C THR A 165 -9.80 46.56 -2.44
N LYS A 166 -9.89 47.72 -1.77
CA LYS A 166 -10.43 47.82 -0.39
C LYS A 166 -11.85 47.25 -0.28
N ARG A 167 -12.65 47.34 -1.36
CA ARG A 167 -14.01 46.81 -1.41
C ARG A 167 -14.02 45.28 -1.44
N ASP A 168 -13.10 44.66 -2.17
CA ASP A 168 -12.97 43.20 -2.22
C ASP A 168 -12.55 42.63 -0.86
N PHE A 169 -11.62 43.31 -0.20
CA PHE A 169 -11.20 42.96 1.16
C PHE A 169 -12.39 43.03 2.13
N TYR A 170 -13.15 44.13 2.12
CA TYR A 170 -14.33 44.29 2.97
C TYR A 170 -15.39 43.21 2.70
N ASN A 171 -15.65 42.89 1.43
CA ASN A 171 -16.60 41.86 1.03
C ASN A 171 -16.15 40.46 1.50
N ALA A 172 -14.86 40.15 1.36
CA ALA A 172 -14.29 38.88 1.79
C ALA A 172 -14.34 38.72 3.31
N THR A 173 -13.94 39.75 4.07
CA THR A 173 -14.01 39.77 5.54
C THR A 173 -15.47 39.66 6.03
N SER A 174 -16.39 40.42 5.43
CA SER A 174 -17.82 40.35 5.75
C SER A 174 -18.40 38.97 5.44
N SER A 175 -17.99 38.37 4.32
CA SER A 175 -18.40 37.02 3.94
C SER A 175 -17.92 35.97 4.94
N ILE A 176 -16.65 35.99 5.34
CA ILE A 176 -16.11 35.07 6.36
C ILE A 176 -16.84 35.27 7.69
N THR A 177 -17.03 36.52 8.09
CA THR A 177 -17.69 36.87 9.35
C THR A 177 -19.14 36.38 9.41
N ARG A 178 -19.94 36.66 8.37
CA ARG A 178 -21.38 36.34 8.36
C ARG A 178 -21.66 34.90 7.98
N ALA A 179 -20.94 34.33 7.01
CA ALA A 179 -21.23 33.01 6.48
C ALA A 179 -20.51 31.89 7.25
N VAL A 180 -19.47 32.20 8.02
CA VAL A 180 -18.66 31.19 8.71
C VAL A 180 -18.52 31.48 10.21
N LEU A 181 -17.91 32.60 10.60
CA LEU A 181 -17.58 32.85 12.02
C LEU A 181 -18.84 32.99 12.91
N LYS A 182 -19.82 33.79 12.49
CA LYS A 182 -21.09 33.93 13.22
C LYS A 182 -21.86 32.60 13.33
N PRO A 183 -22.07 31.83 12.25
CA PRO A 183 -22.68 30.50 12.34
C PRO A 183 -21.89 29.53 13.23
N LEU A 184 -20.56 29.57 13.20
CA LEU A 184 -19.71 28.72 14.03
C LEU A 184 -19.83 29.04 15.53
N ARG A 185 -20.46 30.15 15.94
CA ARG A 185 -20.83 30.38 17.36
C ARG A 185 -21.74 29.28 17.90
N LYS A 186 -22.64 28.74 17.07
CA LYS A 186 -23.48 27.58 17.42
C LYS A 186 -22.65 26.30 17.64
N ASN A 187 -21.46 26.26 17.06
CA ASN A 187 -20.47 25.21 17.20
C ASN A 187 -19.39 25.58 18.24
N GLY A 188 -19.66 26.57 19.08
CA GLY A 188 -18.84 26.93 20.22
C GLY A 188 -17.87 28.09 20.01
N LEU A 189 -17.52 28.43 18.76
CA LEU A 189 -16.55 29.50 18.45
C LEU A 189 -16.87 30.77 19.25
N ARG A 190 -15.91 31.23 20.05
CA ARG A 190 -16.07 32.43 20.86
C ARG A 190 -15.57 33.63 20.09
N GLY A 191 -16.24 34.74 20.33
CA GLY A 191 -15.80 36.05 19.89
C GLY A 191 -15.69 36.93 21.13
N LEU A 192 -14.57 37.62 21.30
CA LEU A 192 -14.40 38.67 22.29
C LEU A 192 -14.15 39.98 21.54
N LYS A 193 -14.60 41.11 22.09
CA LYS A 193 -14.25 42.42 21.56
C LYS A 193 -13.05 42.95 22.33
N VAL A 194 -11.92 43.11 21.65
CA VAL A 194 -10.66 43.65 22.18
C VAL A 194 -10.33 44.88 21.34
N ASP A 195 -10.13 46.03 21.98
CA ASP A 195 -9.80 47.31 21.33
C ASP A 195 -10.69 47.66 20.14
N GLY A 196 -12.01 47.50 20.31
CA GLY A 196 -12.99 47.80 19.26
C GLY A 196 -13.14 46.73 18.18
N LYS A 197 -12.25 45.72 18.12
CA LYS A 197 -12.24 44.66 17.09
C LYS A 197 -12.72 43.33 17.66
N TRP A 198 -13.45 42.56 16.85
CA TRP A 198 -13.82 41.19 17.22
C TRP A 198 -12.68 40.23 16.91
N VAL A 199 -12.16 39.58 17.96
CA VAL A 199 -11.23 38.46 17.87
C VAL A 199 -11.99 37.16 18.09
N TRP A 200 -11.62 36.11 17.35
CA TRP A 200 -12.30 34.83 17.29
C TRP A 200 -11.34 33.72 17.69
N TYR A 201 -11.82 32.79 18.53
CA TYR A 201 -11.02 31.69 19.05
C TYR A 201 -11.90 30.51 19.44
N PHE A 202 -11.31 29.31 19.48
CA PHE A 202 -11.92 28.12 20.08
C PHE A 202 -11.48 28.02 21.54
N THR A 203 -12.39 27.58 22.43
CA THR A 203 -11.98 27.19 23.78
C THR A 203 -11.23 25.86 23.75
N GLU A 204 -10.43 25.56 24.77
CA GLU A 204 -9.72 24.28 24.87
C GLU A 204 -10.66 23.07 24.74
N GLU A 205 -11.80 23.10 25.44
CA GLU A 205 -12.86 22.08 25.35
C GLU A 205 -13.38 21.86 23.90
N GLN A 206 -13.38 22.90 23.08
CA GLN A 206 -13.83 22.82 21.69
C GLN A 206 -12.74 22.31 20.75
N LEU A 207 -11.49 22.70 21.01
CA LEU A 207 -10.33 22.11 20.34
C LEU A 207 -10.28 20.62 20.63
N GLU A 208 -10.55 20.22 21.87
CA GLU A 208 -10.63 18.82 22.30
C GLU A 208 -11.79 18.08 21.62
N LYS A 209 -13.02 18.60 21.68
CA LYS A 209 -14.18 18.03 20.95
C LYS A 209 -13.92 17.91 19.45
N TYR A 210 -13.20 18.88 18.86
CA TYR A 210 -12.84 18.82 17.46
C TYR A 210 -11.77 17.77 17.16
N ARG A 211 -10.69 17.70 17.96
CA ARG A 211 -9.67 16.65 17.87
C ARG A 211 -10.33 15.28 17.97
N GLU A 212 -11.22 15.10 18.93
CA GLU A 212 -11.96 13.86 19.14
C GLU A 212 -12.89 13.54 17.94
N HIS A 213 -13.61 14.52 17.41
CA HIS A 213 -14.41 14.32 16.20
C HIS A 213 -13.53 13.97 14.99
N TYR A 214 -12.38 14.63 14.85
CA TYR A 214 -11.43 14.38 13.77
C TYR A 214 -10.84 12.98 13.85
N ILE A 215 -10.45 12.53 15.05
CA ILE A 215 -10.01 11.15 15.31
C ILE A 215 -11.11 10.17 14.93
N ARG A 216 -12.36 10.39 15.36
CA ARG A 216 -13.50 9.51 15.02
C ARG A 216 -13.81 9.46 13.52
N SER A 217 -13.56 10.54 12.80
CA SER A 217 -13.81 10.65 11.36
C SER A 217 -12.76 9.95 10.49
N SER A 218 -11.58 9.67 11.04
CA SER A 218 -10.50 8.97 10.36
C SER A 218 -10.38 7.55 10.90
N GLU A 219 -10.61 6.56 10.05
CA GLU A 219 -10.49 5.15 10.44
C GLU A 219 -9.09 4.83 11.00
N LEU A 220 -8.03 5.32 10.33
CA LEU A 220 -6.65 5.23 10.81
C LEU A 220 -6.48 5.80 12.23
N LEU A 221 -6.97 7.02 12.49
CA LEU A 221 -6.75 7.67 13.78
C LEU A 221 -7.62 7.10 14.89
N ARG A 222 -8.84 6.64 14.57
CA ARG A 222 -9.69 5.93 15.51
C ARG A 222 -9.03 4.64 15.97
N THR A 223 -8.58 3.81 15.03
CA THR A 223 -7.87 2.55 15.31
C THR A 223 -6.57 2.82 16.05
N ALA A 224 -5.79 3.81 15.62
CA ALA A 224 -4.58 4.21 16.33
C ALA A 224 -4.87 4.63 17.76
N ARG A 225 -5.93 5.43 18.01
CA ARG A 225 -6.31 5.83 19.36
C ARG A 225 -6.65 4.63 20.23
N ASP A 226 -7.53 3.75 19.75
CA ASP A 226 -8.03 2.64 20.56
C ASP A 226 -6.90 1.66 20.92
N LEU A 227 -5.97 1.40 19.99
CA LEU A 227 -4.80 0.54 20.21
C LEU A 227 -3.69 1.22 21.04
N VAL A 228 -3.39 2.48 20.77
CA VAL A 228 -2.27 3.18 21.43
C VAL A 228 -2.64 3.56 22.87
N LYS A 229 -3.87 3.97 23.14
CA LYS A 229 -4.33 4.23 24.52
C LYS A 229 -4.36 2.97 25.38
N SER A 230 -4.54 1.79 24.79
CA SER A 230 -4.55 0.52 25.53
C SER A 230 -3.14 -0.06 25.71
N GLU A 231 -2.31 -0.08 24.66
CA GLU A 231 -1.01 -0.75 24.69
C GLU A 231 0.19 0.19 24.90
N LYS A 232 -0.04 1.52 24.93
CA LYS A 232 0.96 2.59 25.11
C LYS A 232 1.97 2.74 23.97
N CYS A 233 2.31 1.65 23.29
CA CYS A 233 3.18 1.61 22.12
C CYS A 233 2.74 0.48 21.18
N VAL A 234 2.45 0.82 19.94
CA VAL A 234 1.89 -0.10 18.94
C VAL A 234 2.70 -0.01 17.64
N PRO A 235 3.13 -1.13 17.04
CA PRO A 235 3.75 -1.12 15.72
C PRO A 235 2.73 -0.64 14.66
N LEU A 236 3.17 0.23 13.74
CA LEU A 236 2.34 0.77 12.67
C LEU A 236 1.66 -0.34 11.84
N SER A 237 2.33 -1.45 11.58
CA SER A 237 1.81 -2.61 10.85
C SER A 237 0.59 -3.23 11.52
N ARG A 238 0.50 -3.18 12.85
CA ARG A 238 -0.68 -3.64 13.58
C ARG A 238 -1.87 -2.73 13.31
N VAL A 239 -1.67 -1.42 13.35
CA VAL A 239 -2.71 -0.45 12.98
C VAL A 239 -3.13 -0.63 11.52
N LEU A 240 -2.16 -0.86 10.62
CA LEU A 240 -2.41 -1.11 9.20
C LEU A 240 -3.14 -2.43 8.93
N SER A 241 -2.94 -3.46 9.76
CA SER A 241 -3.63 -4.75 9.60
C SER A 241 -5.13 -4.66 9.85
N GLU A 242 -5.57 -3.61 10.53
CA GLU A 242 -6.98 -3.38 10.89
C GLU A 242 -7.68 -2.41 9.93
N ILE A 243 -6.97 -1.84 8.92
CA ILE A 243 -7.51 -0.80 8.03
C ILE A 243 -7.08 -1.01 6.56
N ALA A 244 -7.91 -0.56 5.62
CA ALA A 244 -7.58 -0.57 4.19
C ALA A 244 -6.75 0.67 3.78
N ALA A 245 -5.56 0.84 4.36
CA ALA A 245 -4.65 1.96 4.05
C ALA A 245 -3.24 1.46 3.72
N THR A 246 -2.57 2.12 2.77
CA THR A 246 -1.17 1.82 2.47
C THR A 246 -0.22 2.42 3.50
N PRO A 247 0.99 1.87 3.69
CA PRO A 247 1.99 2.42 4.61
C PRO A 247 2.34 3.89 4.34
N ASP A 248 2.41 4.29 3.06
CA ASP A 248 2.77 5.65 2.68
C ASP A 248 1.62 6.65 2.94
N GLU A 249 0.37 6.25 2.73
CA GLU A 249 -0.79 7.03 3.12
C GLU A 249 -0.83 7.22 4.64
N ALA A 250 -0.63 6.16 5.42
CA ALA A 250 -0.62 6.25 6.87
C ALA A 250 0.50 7.17 7.38
N LYS A 251 1.72 7.03 6.86
CA LYS A 251 2.85 7.93 7.17
C LYS A 251 2.53 9.39 6.86
N TYR A 252 1.94 9.66 5.69
CA TYR A 252 1.56 11.00 5.28
C TYR A 252 0.52 11.62 6.23
N HIS A 253 -0.50 10.84 6.62
CA HIS A 253 -1.53 11.30 7.54
C HIS A 253 -0.99 11.52 8.95
N LEU A 254 -0.19 10.58 9.47
CA LEU A 254 0.36 10.64 10.83
C LEU A 254 1.34 11.81 10.99
N LYS A 255 2.20 12.09 10.00
CA LYS A 255 3.13 13.24 10.04
C LYS A 255 2.43 14.59 10.19
N ARG A 256 1.15 14.69 9.80
CA ARG A 256 0.37 15.95 9.88
C ARG A 256 -0.34 16.13 11.21
N VAL A 257 -0.47 15.07 12.00
CA VAL A 257 -1.35 15.06 13.18
C VAL A 257 -0.68 14.57 14.45
N ALA A 258 0.30 13.68 14.36
CA ALA A 258 1.07 13.16 15.49
C ALA A 258 2.44 13.86 15.58
N LYS A 259 3.07 13.81 16.76
CA LYS A 259 4.45 14.29 16.92
C LYS A 259 5.41 13.35 16.22
N TYR A 260 6.23 13.86 15.31
CA TYR A 260 7.27 13.07 14.68
C TYR A 260 8.48 12.92 15.61
N ILE A 261 8.88 11.69 15.90
CA ILE A 261 9.93 11.37 16.87
C ILE A 261 10.99 10.48 16.21
N PRO A 262 12.12 11.05 15.76
CA PRO A 262 13.26 10.25 15.31
C PRO A 262 14.00 9.70 16.53
N ALA A 263 13.77 8.45 16.90
CA ALA A 263 14.42 7.85 18.07
C ALA A 263 15.63 7.02 17.66
N ASP A 264 16.78 7.25 18.28
CA ASP A 264 17.97 6.43 18.07
C ASP A 264 17.90 5.19 18.96
N ILE A 265 17.98 4.00 18.36
CA ILE A 265 17.91 2.71 19.06
C ILE A 265 19.26 2.02 18.98
N ARG A 266 19.78 1.67 20.16
CA ARG A 266 20.97 0.82 20.32
C ARG A 266 20.55 -0.47 21.04
N VAL A 267 21.09 -1.58 20.58
CA VAL A 267 20.83 -2.90 21.16
C VAL A 267 22.17 -3.51 21.52
N GLU A 268 22.31 -3.87 22.79
CA GLU A 268 23.48 -4.54 23.33
C GLU A 268 23.05 -5.93 23.80
N SER A 269 23.90 -6.92 23.57
CA SER A 269 23.65 -8.28 24.02
C SER A 269 24.88 -8.82 24.72
N GLU A 270 24.77 -8.96 26.04
CA GLU A 270 25.75 -9.64 26.87
C GLU A 270 25.07 -10.78 27.64
N ASN A 271 25.72 -11.94 27.68
CA ASN A 271 25.29 -13.11 28.47
C ASN A 271 23.81 -13.52 28.25
N GLY A 272 23.30 -13.41 27.02
CA GLY A 272 21.95 -13.81 26.66
C GLY A 272 20.84 -12.82 27.08
N ARG A 273 21.19 -11.71 27.75
CA ARG A 273 20.26 -10.60 27.99
C ARG A 273 20.35 -9.60 26.84
N VAL A 274 19.20 -9.21 26.31
CA VAL A 274 19.08 -8.18 25.27
C VAL A 274 18.67 -6.87 25.94
N GLU A 275 19.60 -5.94 25.99
CA GLU A 275 19.36 -4.59 26.48
C GLU A 275 19.06 -3.66 25.31
N VAL A 276 18.03 -2.83 25.46
CA VAL A 276 17.57 -1.92 24.42
C VAL A 276 17.62 -0.52 24.98
N HIS A 277 18.52 0.29 24.42
CA HIS A 277 18.67 1.69 24.75
C HIS A 277 17.96 2.53 23.68
N VAL A 278 17.17 3.50 24.13
CA VAL A 278 16.42 4.42 23.27
C VAL A 278 16.83 5.83 23.66
N SER A 279 17.33 6.59 22.68
CA SER A 279 17.61 8.01 22.83
C SER A 279 16.62 8.82 21.99
N VAL A 280 16.06 9.87 22.59
CA VAL A 280 15.02 10.70 21.97
C VAL A 280 15.53 12.14 21.95
N PRO A 281 15.70 12.76 20.77
CA PRO A 281 16.13 14.16 20.69
C PRO A 281 15.04 15.11 21.19
N GLU A 282 15.42 16.34 21.52
CA GLU A 282 14.48 17.39 21.96
C GLU A 282 13.37 17.63 20.91
N LEU A 283 12.12 17.61 21.39
CA LEU A 283 10.92 17.70 20.57
C LEU A 283 10.35 19.12 20.58
N LYS A 284 10.08 19.69 19.40
CA LYS A 284 9.16 20.85 19.29
C LYS A 284 7.71 20.34 19.35
N ARG A 285 6.88 20.94 20.22
CA ARG A 285 5.51 20.48 20.55
C ARG A 285 4.43 20.83 19.50
N ASP A 286 4.78 20.99 18.23
CA ASP A 286 3.85 21.53 17.22
C ASP A 286 3.09 20.44 16.44
N SER A 287 2.22 19.67 17.13
CA SER A 287 1.34 18.67 16.50
C SER A 287 -0.15 18.90 16.79
N PHE A 288 -1.03 18.45 15.90
CA PHE A 288 -2.47 18.60 16.05
C PHE A 288 -3.07 17.72 17.16
N ILE A 289 -2.53 16.51 17.34
CA ILE A 289 -2.78 15.59 18.45
C ILE A 289 -1.50 15.56 19.29
N ASP A 290 -1.59 16.07 20.51
CA ASP A 290 -0.47 16.32 21.41
C ASP A 290 -0.04 15.09 22.20
N TRP A 291 -0.97 14.19 22.53
CA TRP A 291 -0.69 12.92 23.20
C TRP A 291 -0.18 11.82 22.26
N LEU A 292 -0.37 11.94 20.94
CA LEU A 292 0.02 10.90 19.98
C LEU A 292 1.42 11.17 19.41
N GLY A 293 2.33 10.21 19.60
CA GLY A 293 3.66 10.20 18.99
C GLY A 293 3.76 9.20 17.84
N TYR A 294 4.48 9.58 16.78
CA TYR A 294 4.89 8.72 15.67
C TYR A 294 6.41 8.57 15.70
N VAL A 295 6.86 7.44 16.21
CA VAL A 295 8.28 7.12 16.42
C VAL A 295 8.84 6.44 15.18
N VAL A 296 9.91 7.02 14.63
CA VAL A 296 10.70 6.44 13.55
C VAL A 296 12.07 6.07 14.10
N PRO A 297 12.33 4.77 14.29
CA PRO A 297 13.61 4.32 14.79
C PRO A 297 14.74 4.59 13.80
N ARG A 298 15.89 5.01 14.32
CA ARG A 298 17.18 5.04 13.64
C ARG A 298 18.07 3.99 14.30
N SER A 299 18.50 3.02 13.52
CA SER A 299 19.26 1.87 14.01
C SER A 299 20.74 2.12 13.80
N GLN A 300 21.53 2.05 14.87
CA GLN A 300 22.99 1.95 14.79
C GLN A 300 23.47 0.49 14.75
N SER A 301 22.58 -0.47 15.03
CA SER A 301 22.87 -1.90 15.09
C SER A 301 22.65 -2.64 13.76
N GLY A 302 22.30 -1.93 12.69
CA GLY A 302 22.07 -2.51 11.35
C GLY A 302 20.71 -3.19 11.14
N PHE A 303 19.90 -3.37 12.20
CA PHE A 303 18.55 -3.93 12.08
C PHE A 303 17.53 -2.90 11.57
N GLY A 304 16.68 -3.30 10.62
CA GLY A 304 15.55 -2.50 10.17
C GLY A 304 14.37 -2.62 11.13
N TYR A 305 14.10 -1.58 11.93
CA TYR A 305 12.93 -1.52 12.79
C TYR A 305 11.74 -0.88 12.08
N GLU A 306 10.55 -1.37 12.41
CA GLU A 306 9.31 -0.72 11.99
C GLU A 306 9.10 0.60 12.74
N SER A 307 8.25 1.49 12.21
CA SER A 307 7.78 2.67 12.95
C SER A 307 6.71 2.30 13.99
N PHE A 308 6.63 3.07 15.06
CA PHE A 308 5.69 2.84 16.15
C PHE A 308 4.81 4.06 16.40
N LEU A 309 3.61 3.83 16.92
CA LEU A 309 2.73 4.85 17.47
C LEU A 309 2.72 4.72 19.00
N VAL A 310 2.83 5.86 19.69
CA VAL A 310 3.03 5.89 21.15
C VAL A 310 2.12 6.89 21.83
N ASP A 311 1.73 6.58 23.06
CA ASP A 311 1.03 7.51 23.94
C ASP A 311 2.04 8.31 24.78
N LEU A 312 2.19 9.59 24.44
CA LEU A 312 3.12 10.52 25.07
C LEU A 312 2.72 10.91 26.49
N GLU A 313 1.48 10.64 26.89
CA GLU A 313 1.01 10.81 28.28
C GLU A 313 1.34 9.60 29.15
N SER A 314 2.03 8.59 28.60
CA SER A 314 2.38 7.35 29.28
C SER A 314 3.89 7.10 29.29
N ASP A 315 4.30 6.05 29.98
CA ASP A 315 5.67 5.53 29.92
C ASP A 315 5.92 4.74 28.62
N TRP A 316 5.89 5.46 27.51
CA TRP A 316 5.98 4.89 26.18
C TRP A 316 7.39 4.43 25.82
N VAL A 317 8.42 4.99 26.45
CA VAL A 317 9.82 4.61 26.18
C VAL A 317 10.05 3.16 26.59
N ASP A 318 9.57 2.77 27.77
CA ASP A 318 9.69 1.38 28.22
C ASP A 318 8.75 0.44 27.46
N ALA A 319 7.56 0.92 27.08
CA ALA A 319 6.68 0.17 26.18
C ALA A 319 7.33 -0.08 24.81
N LEU A 320 8.03 0.91 24.26
CA LEU A 320 8.80 0.81 23.03
C LEU A 320 9.96 -0.17 23.18
N LYS A 321 10.74 -0.11 24.26
CA LYS A 321 11.80 -1.11 24.54
C LYS A 321 11.23 -2.53 24.55
N ARG A 322 10.09 -2.76 25.22
CA ARG A 322 9.40 -4.07 25.23
C ARG A 322 8.95 -4.50 23.83
N ALA A 323 8.36 -3.59 23.06
CA ALA A 323 7.90 -3.86 21.71
C ALA A 323 9.06 -4.18 20.75
N VAL A 324 10.20 -3.47 20.89
CA VAL A 324 11.43 -3.74 20.14
C VAL A 324 12.00 -5.11 20.50
N ARG A 325 12.08 -5.48 21.79
CA ARG A 325 12.49 -6.83 22.21
C ARG A 325 11.60 -7.92 21.60
N LYS A 326 10.28 -7.72 21.60
CA LYS A 326 9.30 -8.64 20.99
C LYS A 326 9.47 -8.74 19.47
N SER A 327 9.75 -7.61 18.81
CA SER A 327 10.03 -7.57 17.37
C SER A 327 11.32 -8.32 17.02
N LEU A 328 12.40 -8.10 17.78
CA LEU A 328 13.67 -8.82 17.64
C LEU A 328 13.49 -10.34 17.84
N ALA A 329 12.71 -10.75 18.83
CA ALA A 329 12.39 -12.17 19.05
C ALA A 329 11.63 -12.79 17.86
N ARG A 330 10.63 -12.08 17.32
CA ARG A 330 9.87 -12.53 16.14
C ARG A 330 10.71 -12.57 14.85
N ILE A 331 11.63 -11.63 14.67
CA ILE A 331 12.56 -11.61 13.53
C ILE A 331 13.52 -12.80 13.62
N ASN A 332 14.03 -13.10 14.82
CA ASN A 332 14.89 -14.25 15.07
C ASN A 332 14.14 -15.57 14.80
N ILE A 333 12.92 -15.72 15.33
CA ILE A 333 12.07 -16.90 15.08
C ILE A 333 11.79 -17.08 13.58
N LYS A 334 11.40 -16.03 12.84
CA LYS A 334 11.17 -16.13 11.39
C LYS A 334 12.41 -16.57 10.61
N THR A 335 13.59 -16.10 11.03
CA THR A 335 14.86 -16.47 10.42
C THR A 335 15.19 -17.94 10.72
N VAL A 336 14.96 -18.39 11.96
CA VAL A 336 15.12 -19.79 12.36
C VAL A 336 14.12 -20.69 11.63
N ILE A 337 12.85 -20.26 11.47
CA ILE A 337 11.83 -20.96 10.68
C ILE A 337 12.28 -21.12 9.22
N GLY A 338 12.76 -20.03 8.60
CA GLY A 338 13.26 -20.08 7.23
C GLY A 338 14.38 -21.11 7.08
N SER A 339 15.38 -21.03 7.96
CA SER A 339 16.49 -21.99 7.99
C SER A 339 16.01 -23.42 8.27
N PHE A 340 15.05 -23.61 9.17
CA PHE A 340 14.48 -24.91 9.51
C PHE A 340 13.89 -25.61 8.28
N TYR A 341 13.09 -24.89 7.48
CA TYR A 341 12.48 -25.46 6.27
C TYR A 341 13.45 -25.61 5.11
N GLU A 342 14.45 -24.73 5.00
CA GLU A 342 15.58 -24.94 4.08
C GLU A 342 16.31 -26.25 4.42
N LYS A 343 16.58 -26.52 5.71
CA LYS A 343 17.19 -27.78 6.15
C LYS A 343 16.28 -28.99 5.95
N LEU A 344 14.96 -28.85 6.11
CA LEU A 344 13.99 -29.91 5.83
C LEU A 344 14.07 -30.34 4.36
N VAL A 345 14.03 -29.38 3.44
CA VAL A 345 14.12 -29.65 2.01
C VAL A 345 15.48 -30.24 1.67
N ALA A 346 16.56 -29.65 2.19
CA ALA A 346 17.91 -30.17 2.02
C ALA A 346 18.01 -31.64 2.45
N ARG A 347 17.45 -31.99 3.60
CA ARG A 347 17.44 -33.35 4.13
C ARG A 347 16.63 -34.32 3.27
N LEU A 348 15.47 -33.90 2.77
CA LEU A 348 14.70 -34.68 1.81
C LEU A 348 15.51 -34.97 0.54
N PHE A 349 16.20 -33.95 0.02
CA PHE A 349 17.05 -34.11 -1.17
C PHE A 349 18.26 -35.02 -0.92
N GLU A 350 18.86 -35.00 0.28
CA GLU A 350 19.88 -35.99 0.67
C GLU A 350 19.34 -37.41 0.58
N ILE A 351 18.15 -37.66 1.11
CA ILE A 351 17.55 -39.00 1.15
C ILE A 351 17.27 -39.50 -0.27
N ILE A 352 16.64 -38.71 -1.14
CA ILE A 352 16.30 -39.14 -2.52
C ILE A 352 17.51 -39.16 -3.47
N CYS A 353 18.61 -38.48 -3.13
CA CYS A 353 19.87 -38.54 -3.88
C CYS A 353 20.84 -39.60 -3.32
N SER A 354 20.66 -40.05 -2.08
CA SER A 354 21.40 -41.19 -1.55
C SER A 354 20.88 -42.50 -2.15
N ARG A 355 21.75 -43.50 -2.35
CA ARG A 355 21.29 -44.85 -2.74
C ARG A 355 20.43 -45.39 -1.60
N THR A 356 19.13 -45.48 -1.82
CA THR A 356 18.19 -46.10 -0.88
C THR A 356 18.20 -47.61 -1.10
N ASP A 357 18.68 -48.36 -0.11
CA ASP A 357 18.60 -49.83 -0.12
C ASP A 357 17.15 -50.34 0.08
N ASN A 358 16.21 -49.43 0.38
CA ASN A 358 14.79 -49.73 0.52
C ASN A 358 14.08 -49.76 -0.85
N PRO A 359 13.59 -50.92 -1.32
CA PRO A 359 12.92 -51.06 -2.62
C PRO A 359 11.67 -50.17 -2.76
N ALA A 360 10.94 -49.92 -1.67
CA ALA A 360 9.74 -49.09 -1.69
C ALA A 360 10.05 -47.61 -1.96
N LEU A 361 11.24 -47.15 -1.58
CA LEU A 361 11.73 -45.79 -1.77
C LEU A 361 12.54 -45.63 -3.07
N SER A 362 13.08 -46.71 -3.63
CA SER A 362 13.88 -46.71 -4.87
C SER A 362 13.18 -46.02 -6.06
N LYS A 363 11.84 -46.07 -6.12
CA LYS A 363 11.03 -45.41 -7.16
C LYS A 363 11.06 -43.88 -7.09
N PHE A 364 11.45 -43.30 -5.95
CA PHE A 364 11.59 -41.85 -5.76
C PHE A 364 13.03 -41.37 -5.93
N SER A 365 13.99 -42.30 -6.05
CA SER A 365 15.41 -41.98 -6.19
C SER A 365 15.69 -41.32 -7.54
N ILE A 366 16.53 -40.29 -7.53
CA ILE A 366 16.93 -39.62 -8.78
C ILE A 366 17.98 -40.50 -9.48
N PRO A 367 17.77 -40.93 -10.74
CA PRO A 367 18.60 -41.93 -11.40
C PRO A 367 19.88 -41.33 -12.00
N PHE A 368 20.67 -40.63 -11.19
CA PHE A 368 21.96 -40.06 -11.59
C PHE A 368 23.12 -40.77 -10.90
N VAL A 369 24.27 -40.83 -11.58
CA VAL A 369 25.54 -41.05 -10.91
C VAL A 369 25.99 -39.71 -10.34
N PHE A 370 25.81 -39.52 -9.03
CA PHE A 370 26.15 -38.28 -8.35
C PHE A 370 27.66 -38.08 -8.30
N ARG A 371 28.10 -36.85 -8.57
CA ARG A 371 29.52 -36.44 -8.52
C ARG A 371 29.94 -35.93 -7.15
N ASP A 372 28.97 -35.57 -6.32
CA ASP A 372 29.20 -35.00 -5.00
C ASP A 372 28.76 -35.98 -3.91
N GLU A 373 29.58 -36.11 -2.86
CA GLU A 373 29.21 -36.87 -1.65
C GLU A 373 28.09 -36.20 -0.85
N LYS A 374 27.96 -34.87 -0.97
CA LYS A 374 26.91 -34.07 -0.33
C LYS A 374 26.26 -33.14 -1.34
N VAL A 375 24.94 -33.12 -1.32
CA VAL A 375 24.13 -32.25 -2.20
C VAL A 375 23.61 -31.01 -1.47
N THR A 376 23.89 -30.80 -0.18
CA THR A 376 23.30 -29.72 0.62
C THR A 376 24.32 -28.70 1.09
N ASN A 377 23.89 -27.43 1.21
CA ASN A 377 24.72 -26.29 1.63
C ASN A 377 26.06 -26.24 0.89
N VAL A 378 26.01 -26.40 -0.43
CA VAL A 378 27.20 -26.53 -1.26
C VAL A 378 27.76 -25.15 -1.54
N TRP A 379 29.03 -24.96 -1.20
CA TRP A 379 29.76 -23.73 -1.46
C TRP A 379 30.59 -23.87 -2.73
N ILE A 380 30.36 -22.99 -3.69
CA ILE A 380 31.19 -22.86 -4.89
C ILE A 380 32.05 -21.63 -4.75
N VAL A 381 33.36 -21.81 -4.92
CA VAL A 381 34.29 -20.70 -5.05
C VAL A 381 34.45 -20.41 -6.54
N THR A 382 33.99 -19.24 -6.98
CA THR A 382 34.18 -18.76 -8.35
C THR A 382 35.65 -18.48 -8.64
N GLU A 383 36.03 -18.38 -9.92
CA GLU A 383 37.40 -18.00 -10.35
C GLU A 383 37.87 -16.68 -9.73
N ASN A 384 36.94 -15.76 -9.43
CA ASN A 384 37.20 -14.48 -8.78
C ASN A 384 37.26 -14.56 -7.24
N GLY A 385 37.30 -15.77 -6.66
CA GLY A 385 37.38 -16.00 -5.22
C GLY A 385 36.08 -15.75 -4.44
N ARG A 386 34.96 -15.40 -5.10
CA ARG A 386 33.66 -15.25 -4.43
C ARG A 386 33.09 -16.61 -4.05
N LYS A 387 32.63 -16.72 -2.80
CA LYS A 387 31.90 -17.88 -2.27
C LYS A 387 30.41 -17.73 -2.55
N LEU A 388 29.83 -18.68 -3.27
CA LEU A 388 28.41 -18.77 -3.59
C LEU A 388 27.83 -20.00 -2.88
N GLU A 389 26.73 -19.81 -2.17
CA GLU A 389 26.02 -20.88 -1.46
C GLU A 389 24.79 -21.32 -2.25
N PHE A 390 24.53 -22.62 -2.30
CA PHE A 390 23.29 -23.21 -2.80
C PHE A 390 22.68 -24.09 -1.71
N ASP A 391 21.37 -23.95 -1.48
CA ASP A 391 20.67 -24.73 -0.45
C ASP A 391 20.77 -26.23 -0.74
N VAL A 392 20.49 -26.59 -2.01
CA VAL A 392 20.81 -27.91 -2.57
C VAL A 392 21.47 -27.72 -3.94
N LEU A 393 22.50 -28.50 -4.22
CA LEU A 393 23.13 -28.60 -5.52
C LEU A 393 23.30 -30.07 -5.89
N ILE A 394 22.61 -30.49 -6.94
CA ILE A 394 22.75 -31.84 -7.48
C ILE A 394 23.62 -31.76 -8.73
N ARG A 395 24.76 -32.45 -8.73
CA ARG A 395 25.57 -32.67 -9.92
C ARG A 395 25.60 -34.16 -10.22
N GLY A 396 25.05 -34.53 -11.35
CA GLY A 396 24.84 -35.92 -11.71
C GLY A 396 25.17 -36.17 -13.17
N THR A 397 25.65 -37.38 -13.45
CA THR A 397 25.76 -37.89 -14.81
C THR A 397 24.62 -38.86 -15.07
N PHE A 398 23.80 -38.55 -16.06
CA PHE A 398 22.68 -39.36 -16.52
C PHE A 398 23.13 -40.27 -17.67
N TYR A 399 22.87 -41.56 -17.54
CA TYR A 399 23.16 -42.60 -18.54
C TYR A 399 21.85 -43.27 -19.00
N PRO A 400 21.15 -42.73 -20.01
CA PRO A 400 19.98 -43.41 -20.56
C PRO A 400 20.37 -44.32 -21.73
N PHE A 401 19.63 -45.43 -21.89
CA PHE A 401 19.71 -46.29 -23.07
C PHE A 401 19.37 -45.53 -24.38
N ASP A 402 18.49 -44.53 -24.35
CA ASP A 402 17.94 -43.84 -25.53
C ASP A 402 18.74 -42.61 -26.05
N ILE A 403 19.69 -42.04 -25.30
CA ILE A 403 20.56 -40.94 -25.83
C ILE A 403 21.59 -41.47 -26.85
N MET A 404 21.76 -42.80 -26.93
CA MET A 404 22.62 -43.44 -27.94
C MET A 404 22.13 -43.23 -29.38
N ALA A 405 20.84 -42.91 -29.60
CA ALA A 405 20.32 -42.56 -30.92
C ALA A 405 20.91 -41.22 -31.47
N GLY A 406 21.46 -40.36 -30.59
CA GLY A 406 22.10 -39.10 -30.94
C GLY A 406 23.64 -39.10 -30.83
N GLY A 407 24.26 -40.25 -30.56
CA GLY A 407 25.72 -40.40 -30.49
C GLY A 407 26.42 -39.88 -29.21
N ARG A 408 25.69 -39.50 -28.15
CA ARG A 408 26.29 -39.11 -26.86
C ARG A 408 26.28 -40.28 -25.87
N GLN A 409 27.37 -40.47 -25.13
CA GLN A 409 27.52 -41.58 -24.16
C GLN A 409 26.94 -41.27 -22.77
N SER A 410 26.79 -39.99 -22.41
CA SER A 410 26.22 -39.56 -21.12
C SER A 410 25.79 -38.08 -21.18
N LEU A 411 24.99 -37.66 -20.19
CA LEU A 411 24.57 -36.27 -20.01
C LEU A 411 24.88 -35.79 -18.60
N ASP A 412 25.74 -34.79 -18.47
CA ASP A 412 25.98 -34.12 -17.19
C ASP A 412 24.89 -33.09 -16.91
N ILE A 413 24.25 -33.19 -15.75
CA ILE A 413 23.16 -32.32 -15.31
C ILE A 413 23.54 -31.64 -14.00
N ILE A 414 23.25 -30.35 -13.92
CA ILE A 414 23.39 -29.55 -12.70
C ILE A 414 22.02 -29.01 -12.31
N ILE A 415 21.54 -29.35 -11.12
CA ILE A 415 20.26 -28.87 -10.57
C ILE A 415 20.58 -28.02 -9.32
N PRO A 416 20.78 -26.71 -9.46
CA PRO A 416 20.82 -25.82 -8.32
C PRO A 416 19.40 -25.62 -7.80
N VAL A 417 19.22 -25.73 -6.49
CA VAL A 417 17.95 -25.53 -5.81
C VAL A 417 18.07 -24.40 -4.79
N GLU A 418 17.14 -23.45 -4.83
CA GLU A 418 17.00 -22.40 -3.82
C GLU A 418 15.63 -22.51 -3.14
N CYS A 419 15.63 -22.48 -1.83
CA CYS A 419 14.44 -22.49 -1.00
C CYS A 419 14.17 -21.08 -0.45
N LYS A 420 12.89 -20.70 -0.45
CA LYS A 420 12.41 -19.45 0.16
C LYS A 420 11.15 -19.72 0.93
N TYR A 421 11.26 -19.79 2.24
CA TYR A 421 10.12 -19.96 3.14
C TYR A 421 9.36 -18.63 3.36
N ARG A 422 8.92 -18.02 2.27
CA ARG A 422 8.06 -16.83 2.21
C ARG A 422 7.47 -16.69 0.81
N MET A 423 6.69 -15.62 0.59
CA MET A 423 6.33 -15.19 -0.76
C MET A 423 7.61 -14.85 -1.54
N VAL A 424 7.85 -15.56 -2.64
CA VAL A 424 8.95 -15.31 -3.57
C VAL A 424 8.66 -14.03 -4.34
N LYS A 425 9.64 -13.12 -4.34
CA LYS A 425 9.59 -11.83 -5.02
C LYS A 425 10.45 -11.85 -6.28
N PRO A 426 10.21 -10.92 -7.23
CA PRO A 426 11.05 -10.76 -8.42
C PRO A 426 12.56 -10.74 -8.13
N GLU A 427 12.96 -10.03 -7.07
CA GLU A 427 14.38 -9.86 -6.73
C GLU A 427 15.05 -11.17 -6.30
N ASP A 428 14.28 -12.09 -5.72
CA ASP A 428 14.79 -13.40 -5.31
C ASP A 428 15.15 -14.25 -6.55
N VAL A 429 14.29 -14.17 -7.58
CA VAL A 429 14.46 -14.93 -8.82
C VAL A 429 15.66 -14.41 -9.60
N THR A 430 15.81 -13.09 -9.72
CA THR A 430 16.96 -12.48 -10.40
C THR A 430 18.25 -12.75 -9.65
N ALA A 431 18.25 -12.65 -8.32
CA ALA A 431 19.45 -12.92 -7.51
C ALA A 431 19.87 -14.40 -7.60
N PHE A 432 18.92 -15.32 -7.75
CA PHE A 432 19.23 -16.74 -7.96
C PHE A 432 19.81 -16.99 -9.35
N ASP A 433 19.22 -16.42 -10.41
CA ASP A 433 19.76 -16.51 -11.78
C ASP A 433 21.19 -15.96 -11.87
N ASP A 434 21.43 -14.79 -11.28
CA ASP A 434 22.76 -14.17 -11.24
C ASP A 434 23.78 -15.09 -10.54
N ARG A 435 23.37 -15.76 -9.45
CA ARG A 435 24.21 -16.72 -8.72
C ARG A 435 24.53 -17.95 -9.56
N ILE A 436 23.55 -18.48 -10.29
CA ILE A 436 23.72 -19.62 -11.19
C ILE A 436 24.70 -19.27 -12.32
N ARG A 437 24.50 -18.12 -12.98
CA ARG A 437 25.40 -17.63 -14.04
C ARG A 437 26.82 -17.43 -13.53
N ALA A 438 26.96 -16.87 -12.32
CA ALA A 438 28.27 -16.66 -11.72
C ALA A 438 28.97 -17.98 -11.35
N ALA A 439 28.22 -19.02 -10.96
CA ALA A 439 28.77 -20.31 -10.57
C ALA A 439 29.09 -21.23 -11.76
N PHE A 440 28.25 -21.22 -12.80
CA PHE A 440 28.26 -22.24 -13.86
C PHE A 440 28.34 -21.68 -15.28
N GLY A 441 28.36 -20.34 -15.45
CA GLY A 441 28.41 -19.70 -16.76
C GLY A 441 27.18 -20.02 -17.63
N GLU A 442 27.41 -20.20 -18.93
CA GLU A 442 26.37 -20.57 -19.92
C GLU A 442 26.29 -22.08 -20.17
N ALA A 443 26.62 -22.92 -19.17
CA ALA A 443 26.56 -24.37 -19.35
C ALA A 443 25.17 -24.85 -19.77
N LYS A 444 25.09 -25.70 -20.80
CA LYS A 444 23.84 -26.06 -21.49
C LYS A 444 22.89 -26.96 -20.70
N ASN A 445 23.33 -27.53 -19.58
CA ASN A 445 22.61 -28.57 -18.85
C ASN A 445 22.32 -28.18 -17.39
N ILE A 446 21.98 -26.91 -17.15
CA ILE A 446 21.57 -26.41 -15.84
C ILE A 446 20.05 -26.41 -15.77
N LEU A 447 19.48 -27.05 -14.74
CA LEU A 447 18.05 -27.11 -14.48
C LEU A 447 17.75 -26.43 -13.14
N PRO A 448 17.67 -25.08 -13.10
CA PRO A 448 17.49 -24.37 -11.85
C PRO A 448 16.08 -24.58 -11.30
N LEU A 449 16.01 -24.87 -10.01
CA LEU A 449 14.77 -25.09 -9.27
C LEU A 449 14.66 -24.10 -8.12
N MET A 450 13.52 -23.46 -7.97
CA MET A 450 13.24 -22.63 -6.80
C MET A 450 11.94 -23.08 -6.14
N ILE A 451 11.97 -23.20 -4.81
CA ILE A 451 10.86 -23.68 -3.99
C ILE A 451 10.40 -22.53 -3.07
N GLY A 452 9.15 -22.12 -3.22
CA GLY A 452 8.55 -21.00 -2.49
C GLY A 452 7.35 -21.42 -1.63
N LEU A 453 7.09 -20.73 -0.52
CA LEU A 453 5.81 -20.87 0.20
C LEU A 453 4.63 -20.33 -0.63
N GLY A 454 4.91 -19.29 -1.39
CA GLY A 454 3.99 -18.66 -2.32
C GLY A 454 4.79 -17.87 -3.35
N TRP A 455 4.14 -17.48 -4.42
CA TRP A 455 4.79 -16.77 -5.51
C TRP A 455 4.06 -15.49 -5.88
N ASN A 456 4.81 -14.40 -6.02
CA ASN A 456 4.31 -13.21 -6.70
C ASN A 456 4.14 -13.53 -8.20
N ASN A 457 3.05 -13.04 -8.82
CA ASN A 457 2.79 -13.22 -10.25
C ASN A 457 3.94 -12.73 -11.15
N GLU A 458 4.57 -11.62 -10.78
CA GLU A 458 5.74 -11.09 -11.48
C GLU A 458 6.96 -12.00 -11.31
N ALA A 459 7.16 -12.57 -10.12
CA ALA A 459 8.22 -13.55 -9.86
C ALA A 459 8.04 -14.83 -10.70
N LEU A 460 6.81 -15.37 -10.80
CA LEU A 460 6.50 -16.51 -11.67
C LEU A 460 6.81 -16.19 -13.14
N HIS A 461 6.43 -15.00 -13.58
CA HIS A 461 6.65 -14.59 -14.96
C HIS A 461 8.16 -14.41 -15.27
N ILE A 462 8.94 -13.86 -14.34
CA ILE A 462 10.39 -13.75 -14.47
C ILE A 462 11.04 -15.14 -14.45
N ALA A 463 10.67 -16.01 -13.49
CA ALA A 463 11.19 -17.37 -13.40
C ALA A 463 10.95 -18.15 -14.69
N LYS A 464 9.73 -18.07 -15.25
CA LYS A 464 9.40 -18.65 -16.55
C LYS A 464 10.27 -18.12 -17.69
N ARG A 465 10.55 -16.81 -17.72
CA ARG A 465 11.42 -16.21 -18.74
C ARG A 465 12.88 -16.64 -18.62
N LEU A 466 13.35 -16.85 -17.39
CA LEU A 466 14.72 -17.27 -17.09
C LEU A 466 14.90 -18.80 -17.11
N GLY A 467 13.82 -19.56 -17.38
CA GLY A 467 13.89 -21.03 -17.40
C GLY A 467 14.04 -21.67 -16.01
N ILE A 468 13.69 -20.94 -14.94
CA ILE A 468 13.73 -21.44 -13.56
C ILE A 468 12.45 -22.21 -13.28
N MET A 469 12.60 -23.49 -12.90
CA MET A 469 11.49 -24.32 -12.46
C MET A 469 10.99 -23.81 -11.11
N THR A 470 9.67 -23.70 -10.97
CA THR A 470 9.03 -23.14 -9.78
C THR A 470 8.20 -24.21 -9.09
N LEU A 471 8.48 -24.47 -7.81
CA LEU A 471 7.67 -25.35 -6.96
C LEU A 471 7.15 -24.60 -5.73
N TYR A 472 6.04 -25.12 -5.20
CA TYR A 472 5.52 -24.71 -3.91
C TYR A 472 5.96 -25.71 -2.84
N PHE A 473 6.09 -25.28 -1.58
CA PHE A 473 6.32 -26.21 -0.46
C PHE A 473 5.24 -27.31 -0.35
N SER A 474 4.02 -27.06 -0.84
CA SER A 474 2.98 -28.10 -0.92
C SER A 474 3.35 -29.28 -1.83
N ALA A 475 4.26 -29.10 -2.80
CA ALA A 475 4.82 -30.19 -3.59
C ALA A 475 5.79 -31.04 -2.77
N ILE A 476 6.54 -30.42 -1.86
CA ILE A 476 7.41 -31.11 -0.88
C ILE A 476 6.54 -31.92 0.09
N ASP A 477 5.46 -31.33 0.61
CA ASP A 477 4.50 -32.04 1.47
C ASP A 477 3.93 -33.28 0.79
N ARG A 478 3.56 -33.13 -0.49
CA ARG A 478 3.02 -34.22 -1.29
C ARG A 478 4.05 -35.31 -1.52
N LEU A 479 5.28 -34.96 -1.88
CA LEU A 479 6.37 -35.92 -2.07
C LEU A 479 6.62 -36.73 -0.79
N ILE A 480 6.75 -36.05 0.35
CA ILE A 480 6.93 -36.72 1.65
C ILE A 480 5.72 -37.60 1.99
N SER A 481 4.50 -37.13 1.72
CA SER A 481 3.29 -37.93 1.94
C SER A 481 3.27 -39.21 1.09
N GLU A 482 3.70 -39.11 -0.17
CA GLU A 482 3.78 -40.24 -1.08
C GLU A 482 4.90 -41.22 -0.68
N MET A 483 6.04 -40.72 -0.19
CA MET A 483 7.16 -41.54 0.30
C MET A 483 6.85 -42.27 1.61
N THR A 484 6.16 -41.60 2.54
CA THR A 484 5.84 -42.16 3.87
C THR A 484 4.53 -42.95 3.90
N GLY A 485 3.70 -42.85 2.86
CA GLY A 485 2.35 -43.42 2.82
C GLY A 485 1.36 -42.76 3.80
N ARG A 486 1.75 -41.66 4.45
CA ARG A 486 0.95 -40.94 5.45
C ARG A 486 0.74 -39.50 5.02
N LYS A 487 -0.34 -38.89 5.49
CA LYS A 487 -0.57 -37.46 5.22
C LYS A 487 0.44 -36.63 6.01
N TYR A 488 1.31 -35.93 5.29
CA TYR A 488 2.34 -35.08 5.86
C TYR A 488 2.13 -33.61 5.48
N ARG A 489 2.46 -32.70 6.40
CA ARG A 489 2.62 -31.26 6.12
C ARG A 489 3.83 -30.73 6.88
N HIS A 490 4.72 -30.03 6.20
CA HIS A 490 5.88 -29.38 6.80
C HIS A 490 5.51 -28.49 8.00
N GLU A 491 4.34 -27.82 7.98
CA GLU A 491 3.85 -27.03 9.12
C GLU A 491 3.74 -27.83 10.44
N GLN A 492 3.52 -29.14 10.36
CA GLN A 492 3.46 -30.02 11.53
C GLN A 492 4.83 -30.14 12.21
N GLU A 493 5.92 -30.14 11.44
CA GLU A 493 7.29 -30.16 11.99
C GLU A 493 7.58 -28.90 12.82
N TRP A 494 7.19 -27.73 12.31
CA TRP A 494 7.38 -26.50 13.07
C TRP A 494 6.47 -26.45 14.30
N LYS A 495 5.23 -26.95 14.21
CA LYS A 495 4.36 -27.06 15.39
C LYS A 495 4.98 -27.97 16.46
N ARG A 496 5.57 -29.11 16.05
CA ARG A 496 6.32 -30.00 16.95
C ARG A 496 7.46 -29.24 17.65
N VAL A 497 8.25 -28.48 16.89
CA VAL A 497 9.32 -27.62 17.45
C VAL A 497 8.77 -26.55 18.39
N GLU A 498 7.67 -25.89 18.02
CA GLU A 498 7.01 -24.86 18.83
C GLU A 498 6.51 -25.45 20.15
N GLU A 499 5.95 -26.64 20.15
CA GLU A 499 5.58 -27.38 21.36
C GLU A 499 6.79 -27.72 22.22
N MET A 500 7.89 -28.21 21.63
CA MET A 500 9.14 -28.49 22.36
C MET A 500 9.74 -27.22 22.98
N LEU A 501 9.72 -26.10 22.26
CA LEU A 501 10.13 -24.78 22.75
C LEU A 501 9.25 -24.34 23.93
N ASN A 502 7.92 -24.54 23.84
CA ASN A 502 6.97 -24.19 24.89
C ASN A 502 7.10 -25.08 26.13
N ARG A 503 7.43 -26.37 25.96
CA ARG A 503 7.70 -27.32 27.05
C ARG A 503 9.10 -27.16 27.64
N GLY A 504 9.97 -26.33 27.04
CA GLY A 504 11.35 -26.13 27.48
C GLY A 504 12.29 -27.30 27.17
N GLU A 505 11.88 -28.20 26.25
CA GLU A 505 12.65 -29.38 25.84
C GLU A 505 13.83 -29.01 24.93
N ILE A 506 13.75 -27.86 24.27
CA ILE A 506 14.81 -27.29 23.44
C ILE A 506 14.74 -25.77 23.48
N THR A 507 15.87 -25.10 23.31
CA THR A 507 15.97 -23.65 23.10
C THR A 507 16.15 -23.30 21.62
N LEU A 508 15.81 -22.07 21.21
CA LEU A 508 16.06 -21.60 19.84
C LEU A 508 17.54 -21.67 19.44
N LYS A 509 18.46 -21.49 20.40
CA LYS A 509 19.90 -21.59 20.16
C LYS A 509 20.30 -23.04 19.86
N GLU A 510 19.86 -23.99 20.68
CA GLU A 510 20.11 -25.42 20.49
C GLU A 510 19.50 -25.92 19.18
N LEU A 511 18.28 -25.51 18.84
CA LEU A 511 17.66 -25.85 17.56
C LEU A 511 18.52 -25.37 16.39
N ARG A 512 18.99 -24.11 16.43
CA ARG A 512 19.84 -23.55 15.37
C ARG A 512 21.17 -24.29 15.25
N GLU A 513 21.77 -24.68 16.38
CA GLU A 513 23.01 -25.45 16.39
C GLU A 513 22.81 -26.86 15.84
N LYS A 514 21.75 -27.57 16.24
CA LYS A 514 21.39 -28.89 15.70
C LYS A 514 21.13 -28.85 14.20
N LEU A 515 20.36 -27.86 13.72
CA LEU A 515 20.12 -27.65 12.28
C LEU A 515 21.41 -27.35 11.51
N LYS A 516 22.34 -26.57 12.09
CA LYS A 516 23.62 -26.25 11.46
C LYS A 516 24.53 -27.48 11.35
N LYS A 517 24.52 -28.34 12.37
CA LYS A 517 25.33 -29.57 12.41
C LYS A 517 24.69 -30.75 11.67
N GLY A 518 23.42 -30.64 11.27
CA GLY A 518 22.66 -31.76 10.69
C GLY A 518 22.26 -32.83 11.72
N GLU A 519 22.23 -32.47 13.01
CA GLU A 519 21.87 -33.36 14.13
C GLU A 519 20.36 -33.35 14.41
N TRP A 520 19.59 -32.52 13.69
CA TRP A 520 18.14 -32.46 13.83
C TRP A 520 17.48 -33.56 13.00
N VAL A 521 16.61 -34.36 13.62
CA VAL A 521 15.84 -35.42 12.96
C VAL A 521 14.41 -34.91 12.70
N PHE A 522 14.04 -34.85 11.43
CA PHE A 522 12.68 -34.50 11.03
C PHE A 522 11.74 -35.70 11.24
N GLU A 523 10.48 -35.43 11.60
CA GLU A 523 9.49 -36.47 11.88
C GLU A 523 9.27 -37.40 10.67
N PHE A 524 9.37 -36.86 9.46
CA PHE A 524 9.24 -37.68 8.26
C PHE A 524 10.36 -38.72 8.13
N GLU A 525 11.54 -38.49 8.68
CA GLU A 525 12.64 -39.46 8.66
C GLU A 525 12.26 -40.68 9.48
N ASP A 526 11.74 -40.47 10.70
CA ASP A 526 11.20 -41.53 11.55
C ASP A 526 10.04 -42.29 10.85
N MET A 527 9.19 -41.57 10.11
CA MET A 527 8.12 -42.18 9.34
C MET A 527 8.64 -43.07 8.20
N LEU A 528 9.75 -42.70 7.56
CA LEU A 528 10.35 -43.50 6.49
C LEU A 528 10.98 -44.79 7.01
N GLU A 529 11.64 -44.76 8.18
CA GLU A 529 12.17 -45.96 8.83
C GLU A 529 11.05 -46.95 9.18
N ASN A 530 9.92 -46.44 9.63
CA ASN A 530 8.74 -47.23 10.02
C ASN A 530 7.80 -47.60 8.85
N ALA A 531 8.08 -47.15 7.63
CA ALA A 531 7.26 -47.43 6.43
C ALA A 531 7.66 -48.75 5.72
N SER A 532 8.42 -49.61 6.42
CA SER A 532 8.91 -50.91 5.94
C SER A 532 7.81 -51.95 5.83
#